data_AF-A0A1F5YGS2-F1
#
_entry.id   AF-A0A1F5YGS2-F1
#
_cell.length_a   1.000
_cell.length_b   1.000
_cell.length_c   1.000
_cell.angle_alpha   90.00
_cell.angle_beta   90.00
_cell.angle_gamma   90.00
#
_symmetry.space_group_name_H-M   'P 1'
#
loop_
_entity.id
_entity.type
_entity.pdbx_description
1 polymer ?
#
loop_
_entity_poly.entity_id
_entity_poly.type
_entity_poly.pdbx_seq_one_letter_code
_entity_poly.pdbx_strand_id
1 'polypeptide(L)' 'MKDEGLSRVVSYTSTEGIGYRSAVSEILFHVAIHGGYHRGQIASETRDNGREPLKTDFVIFTRE' A
#
# COMPACT_ATOMS: atom_id res chain seq x y z
N MET A 1 10.81 -6.06 22.77
CA MET A 1 10.85 -4.62 22.43
C MET A 1 9.40 -4.19 22.24
N LYS A 2 8.86 -3.27 23.07
CA LYS A 2 7.53 -2.70 22.79
C LYS A 2 7.69 -1.87 21.52
N ASP A 3 6.93 -2.18 20.48
CA ASP A 3 7.03 -1.50 19.19
C ASP A 3 6.32 -0.13 19.28
N GLU A 4 6.97 0.82 19.95
CA GLU A 4 6.46 2.17 20.17
C GLU A 4 6.32 2.95 18.86
N GLY A 5 7.08 2.58 17.83
CA GLY A 5 7.09 3.25 16.53
C GLY A 5 5.79 3.06 15.76
N LEU A 6 5.29 1.82 15.70
CA LEU A 6 4.05 1.51 14.96
C LEU A 6 2.79 2.07 15.64
N SER A 7 2.78 2.14 16.97
CA SER A 7 1.66 2.70 17.74
C SER A 7 1.67 4.22 17.82
N ARG A 8 2.75 4.87 17.35
CA ARG A 8 2.88 6.34 17.37
C ARG A 8 1.80 6.97 16.48
N VAL A 9 1.03 7.88 17.05
CA VAL A 9 0.03 8.66 16.30
C VAL A 9 0.71 9.88 15.66
N VAL A 10 0.45 10.08 14.37
CA VAL A 10 0.91 11.26 13.62
C VAL A 10 -0.29 12.06 13.13
N SER A 11 -0.13 13.38 13.06
CA SER A 11 -1.15 14.29 12.50
C SER A 11 -0.68 14.76 11.13
N TYR A 12 -1.58 14.81 10.16
CA TYR A 12 -1.28 15.24 8.79
C TYR A 12 -2.50 15.90 8.15
N THR A 13 -2.29 16.61 7.05
CA THR A 13 -3.34 17.21 6.24
C THR A 13 -3.44 16.42 4.93
N SER A 14 -4.64 15.99 4.56
CA SER A 14 -4.87 15.33 3.27
C SER A 14 -4.70 16.31 2.12
N THR A 15 -4.66 15.78 0.90
CA THR A 15 -4.66 16.57 -0.33
C THR A 15 -5.93 17.44 -0.48
N GLU A 16 -7.01 17.11 0.23
CA GLU A 16 -8.25 17.87 0.29
C GLU A 16 -8.22 18.99 1.34
N GLY A 17 -7.10 19.16 2.05
CA GLY A 17 -6.95 20.15 3.12
C GLY A 17 -7.54 19.74 4.47
N ILE A 18 -8.01 18.49 4.61
CA ILE A 18 -8.65 17.99 5.84
C ILE A 18 -7.58 17.44 6.79
N GLY A 19 -7.64 17.81 8.07
CA GLY A 19 -6.74 17.31 9.10
C GLY A 19 -7.12 15.92 9.61
N TYR A 20 -6.14 15.01 9.68
CA TYR A 20 -6.31 13.65 10.18
C TYR A 20 -5.25 13.29 11.23
N ARG A 21 -5.56 12.25 12.01
CA ARG A 21 -4.63 11.61 12.94
C ARG A 21 -4.72 10.10 12.76
N SER A 22 -3.58 9.44 12.59
CA SER A 22 -3.52 7.99 12.39
C SER A 22 -2.27 7.42 13.06
N ALA A 23 -2.34 6.16 13.49
CA ALA A 23 -1.15 5.42 13.90
C ALA A 23 -0.25 5.15 12.68
N VAL A 24 1.07 5.09 12.89
CA VAL A 24 2.02 4.75 11.82
C VAL A 24 1.68 3.41 11.19
N SER A 25 1.25 2.42 11.98
CA SER A 25 0.79 1.11 11.47
C SER A 25 -0.36 1.23 10.48
N GLU A 26 -1.36 2.07 10.76
CA GLU A 26 -2.52 2.27 9.88
C GLU A 26 -2.10 2.89 8.55
N ILE A 27 -1.17 3.87 8.58
CA ILE A 27 -0.64 4.51 7.37
C ILE A 27 0.14 3.50 6.52
N LEU A 28 1.03 2.72 7.14
CA LEU A 28 1.82 1.72 6.41
C LEU A 28 0.92 0.61 5.83
N PHE A 29 -0.10 0.20 6.56
CA PHE A 29 -1.09 -0.75 6.07
C PHE A 29 -1.86 -0.17 4.88
N HIS A 30 -2.31 1.08 4.96
CA HIS A 30 -2.94 1.77 3.83
C HIS A 30 -2.03 1.79 2.61
N VAL A 31 -0.74 2.16 2.74
CA VAL A 31 0.22 2.18 1.63
C VAL A 31 0.35 0.80 0.98
N ALA A 32 0.46 -0.27 1.78
CA ALA A 32 0.56 -1.64 1.27
C ALA A 32 -0.67 -2.04 0.45
N ILE A 33 -1.88 -1.76 0.97
CA ILE A 33 -3.14 -2.09 0.31
C ILE A 33 -3.39 -1.21 -0.92
N HIS A 34 -3.17 0.10 -0.81
CA HIS A 34 -3.34 1.06 -1.90
C HIS A 34 -2.40 0.76 -3.07
N GLY A 35 -1.15 0.39 -2.77
CA GLY A 35 -0.21 -0.10 -3.78
C GLY A 35 -0.72 -1.37 -4.46
N GLY A 36 -1.27 -2.32 -3.69
CA GLY A 36 -1.90 -3.53 -4.24
C GLY A 36 -3.08 -3.24 -5.15
N TYR A 37 -3.96 -2.30 -4.76
CA TYR A 37 -5.11 -1.86 -5.56
C TYR A 37 -4.69 -1.35 -6.95
N HIS A 38 -3.73 -0.42 -7.02
CA HIS A 38 -3.25 0.09 -8.29
C HIS A 38 -2.53 -0.96 -9.14
N ARG A 39 -1.75 -1.85 -8.52
CA ARG A 39 -1.15 -2.97 -9.25
C ARG A 39 -2.21 -3.90 -9.84
N GLY A 40 -3.32 -4.12 -9.13
CA GLY A 40 -4.48 -4.85 -9.63
C GLY A 40 -5.10 -4.19 -10.86
N GLN A 41 -5.28 -2.86 -10.84
CA GLN A 41 -5.78 -2.11 -12.00
C GLN A 41 -4.85 -2.25 -13.21
N ILE A 42 -3.54 -2.07 -13.02
CA ILE A 42 -2.54 -2.22 -14.09
C ILE A 42 -2.53 -3.67 -14.63
N ALA A 43 -2.62 -4.66 -13.74
CA ALA A 43 -2.66 -6.06 -14.15
C ALA A 43 -3.94 -6.39 -14.95
N SER A 44 -5.08 -5.80 -14.61
CA SER A 44 -6.31 -5.93 -15.40
C SER A 44 -6.11 -5.34 -16.80
N GLU A 45 -5.68 -4.08 -16.89
CA GLU A 45 -5.44 -3.38 -18.15
C GLU A 45 -4.42 -4.13 -19.03
N THR A 46 -3.38 -4.69 -18.43
CA THR A 46 -2.37 -5.48 -19.14
C THR A 46 -3.00 -6.73 -19.80
N ARG A 47 -3.91 -7.42 -19.10
CA ARG A 47 -4.64 -8.57 -19.65
C ARG A 47 -5.59 -8.16 -20.76
N ASP A 48 -6.29 -7.05 -20.58
CA ASP A 48 -7.24 -6.52 -21.58
C ASP A 48 -6.53 -6.17 -22.90
N ASN A 49 -5.24 -5.81 -22.82
CA ASN A 49 -4.36 -5.58 -23.97
C ASN A 49 -3.64 -6.87 -24.46
N GLY A 50 -4.07 -8.06 -24.03
CA GLY A 50 -3.54 -9.35 -24.48
C GLY A 50 -2.13 -9.68 -23.99
N ARG A 51 -1.66 -9.03 -22.93
CA ARG A 51 -0.32 -9.23 -22.35
C ARG A 51 -0.42 -9.92 -20.99
N GLU A 52 0.64 -10.62 -20.61
CA GLU A 52 0.75 -11.24 -19.29
C GLU A 52 1.20 -10.20 -18.24
N PRO A 53 0.47 -10.02 -17.12
CA PRO A 53 0.89 -9.14 -16.04
C PRO A 53 2.14 -9.62 -15.31
N LEU A 54 2.94 -8.67 -14.83
CA LEU A 54 4.07 -8.95 -13.95
C LEU A 54 3.60 -9.53 -12.61
N LYS A 55 4.34 -10.49 -12.08
CA LYS A 55 4.14 -11.02 -10.72
C LYS A 55 4.55 -9.97 -9.70
N THR A 56 3.70 -9.71 -8.72
CA THR A 56 3.93 -8.67 -7.70
C THR A 56 3.65 -9.17 -6.28
N ASP A 57 3.56 -10.49 -6.11
CA ASP A 57 3.34 -11.15 -4.85
C ASP A 57 4.55 -11.01 -3.92
N PHE A 58 4.31 -10.55 -2.70
CA PHE A 58 5.35 -10.41 -1.69
C PHE A 58 6.06 -11.74 -1.40
N VAL A 59 5.33 -12.85 -1.31
CA VAL A 59 5.91 -14.17 -1.02
C VAL A 59 6.86 -14.62 -2.14
N ILE A 60 6.53 -14.32 -3.40
CA ILE A 60 7.41 -14.63 -4.54
C ILE A 60 8.69 -13.81 -4.42
N PHE A 61 8.56 -12.49 -4.23
CA PHE A 61 9.69 -11.58 -4.03
C PHE A 61 10.63 -12.04 -2.90
N THR A 62 10.10 -12.52 -1.77
CA THR A 62 10.94 -12.96 -0.64
C THR A 62 11.69 -14.28 -0.86
N ARG A 63 11.42 -14.99 -1.97
CA ARG A 63 12.01 -16.29 -2.28
C ARG A 63 13.02 -16.23 -3.44
N GLU A 64 13.15 -15.06 -4.05
CA GLU A 64 14.16 -14.72 -5.05
C GLU A 64 15.34 -13.98 -4.38
#